data_AF-A0A3D5ZBG2-F1
#
_entry.id   AF-A0A3D5ZBG2-F1
#
_cell.length_a   1.000
_cell.length_b   1.000
_cell.length_c   1.000
_cell.angle_alpha   90.00
_cell.angle_beta   90.00
_cell.angle_gamma   90.00
#
_symmetry.space_group_name_H-M   'P 1'
#
loop_
_entity.id
_entity.type
_entity.pdbx_description
1 polymer ?
#
loop_
_entity_poly.entity_id
_entity_poly.type
_entity_poly.pdbx_seq_one_letter_code
_entity_poly.pdbx_strand_id
1 'polypeptide(L)'
;MKIIPSFGVYAVNVLLFGQVYKGMLNIGMNPTFNNEHKTHIEVHILDFESDIYGESLTIELVKKLRDEKKFKSKEDLVQQLNEDKRLTIETLR
;
A
#
# COMPACT_ATOMS: atom_id res chain seq x y z
N MET A 1 8.71 20.74 4.14
CA MET A 1 7.59 20.02 4.79
C MET A 1 7.25 18.83 3.91
N LYS A 2 7.36 17.60 4.40
CA LYS A 2 6.98 16.40 3.64
C LYS A 2 5.48 16.18 3.88
N ILE A 3 4.65 16.35 2.85
CA ILE A 3 3.21 16.14 2.94
C ILE A 3 2.95 14.65 2.69
N ILE A 4 2.42 13.96 3.69
CA ILE A 4 2.02 12.56 3.57
C ILE A 4 0.48 12.53 3.56
N PRO A 5 -0.14 11.76 2.64
CA PRO A 5 -1.59 11.58 2.64
C PRO A 5 -2.09 11.01 3.97
N SER A 6 -3.40 11.14 4.21
CA SER A 6 -4.03 10.55 5.40
C SER A 6 -3.76 9.04 5.52
N PHE A 7 -3.82 8.49 6.73
CA PHE A 7 -3.68 7.05 6.91
C PHE A 7 -4.77 6.26 6.19
N GLY A 8 -4.43 5.08 5.68
CA GLY A 8 -5.35 4.20 4.98
C GLY A 8 -4.69 3.41 3.85
N VAL A 9 -5.54 2.73 3.08
CA VAL A 9 -5.16 1.94 1.90
C VAL A 9 -5.53 2.69 0.62
N TYR A 10 -4.61 2.71 -0.34
CA TYR A 10 -4.73 3.42 -1.59
C TYR A 10 -4.45 2.49 -2.78
N ALA A 11 -5.21 2.68 -3.86
CA ALA A 11 -4.83 2.20 -5.18
C ALA A 11 -3.79 3.17 -5.77
N VAL A 12 -2.67 2.63 -6.25
CA VAL A 12 -1.54 3.40 -6.75
C VAL A 12 -0.97 2.82 -8.04
N ASN A 13 -0.35 3.65 -8.86
CA ASN A 13 0.58 3.19 -9.89
C ASN A 13 2.00 3.19 -9.30
N VAL A 14 2.76 2.15 -9.63
CA VAL A 14 4.15 1.97 -9.20
C VAL A 14 5.03 2.01 -10.44
N LEU A 15 5.83 3.05 -10.57
CA LEU A 15 6.83 3.15 -11.64
C LEU A 15 8.15 2.59 -11.12
N LEU A 16 8.61 1.52 -11.77
CA LEU A 16 9.82 0.78 -11.41
C LEU A 16 10.47 0.26 -12.70
N PHE A 17 11.77 0.51 -12.87
CA PHE A 17 12.52 0.12 -14.07
C PHE A 17 11.87 0.54 -15.41
N GLY A 18 11.23 1.72 -15.44
CA GLY A 18 10.54 2.22 -16.63
C GLY A 18 9.20 1.53 -16.95
N GLN A 19 8.75 0.61 -16.10
CA GLN A 19 7.47 -0.07 -16.22
C GLN A 19 6.50 0.42 -15.15
N VAL A 20 5.21 0.45 -15.50
CA VAL A 20 4.13 0.84 -14.60
C VAL A 20 3.40 -0.41 -14.13
N TYR A 21 3.37 -0.62 -12.82
CA TYR A 21 2.64 -1.69 -12.16
C TYR A 21 1.49 -1.14 -11.34
N LYS A 22 0.47 -1.97 -11.10
CA LYS A 22 -0.60 -1.65 -10.16
C LYS A 22 -0.14 -1.99 -8.75
N GLY A 23 -0.47 -1.16 -7.77
CA GLY A 23 -0.10 -1.41 -6.39
C GLY A 23 -1.20 -1.06 -5.39
N MET A 24 -1.15 -1.74 -4.24
CA MET A 24 -1.88 -1.37 -3.05
C MET A 24 -0.92 -0.73 -2.06
N LEU A 25 -1.13 0.53 -1.71
CA LEU A 25 -0.30 1.25 -0.75
C LEU A 25 -1.01 1.35 0.59
N ASN A 26 -0.39 0.85 1.66
CA ASN A 26 -0.77 1.13 3.03
C ASN A 26 0.06 2.30 3.57
N ILE A 27 -0.62 3.31 4.13
CA ILE A 27 0.01 4.36 4.93
C ILE A 27 -0.57 4.25 6.34
N GLY A 28 0.25 3.89 7.31
CA GLY A 28 -0.18 3.58 8.67
C GLY A 28 0.83 3.91 9.75
N MET A 29 0.58 3.45 10.97
CA MET A 29 1.48 3.60 12.12
C MET A 29 1.87 2.25 12.69
N ASN A 30 3.16 2.05 13.00
CA ASN A 30 3.61 0.87 13.73
C ASN A 30 3.68 1.17 15.23
N PRO A 31 2.85 0.52 16.07
CA PRO A 31 2.85 0.75 17.51
C PRO A 31 4.00 0.03 18.25
N THR A 32 4.79 -0.80 17.58
CA THR A 32 5.61 -1.84 18.21
C THR A 32 7.09 -1.46 18.43
N PHE A 33 7.53 -0.27 18.02
CA PHE A 33 8.89 0.20 18.27
C PHE A 33 8.88 1.42 19.20
N ASN A 34 9.67 1.34 20.28
CA ASN A 34 9.87 2.36 21.32
C ASN A 34 10.45 3.71 20.83
N ASN A 35 10.39 4.01 19.54
CA ASN A 35 10.77 5.28 18.94
C ASN A 35 9.60 5.82 18.11
N GLU A 36 8.79 6.67 18.75
CA GLU A 36 8.07 7.79 18.17
C GLU A 36 7.36 7.56 16.82
N HIS A 37 6.06 7.23 16.84
CA HIS A 37 5.06 7.64 15.83
C HIS A 37 5.48 7.65 14.35
N LYS A 38 6.35 6.73 13.89
CA LYS A 38 6.80 6.73 12.50
C LYS A 38 5.67 6.27 11.61
N THR A 39 5.40 7.06 10.56
CA THR A 39 4.52 6.64 9.48
C THR A 39 5.19 5.50 8.71
N HIS A 40 4.52 4.36 8.64
CA HIS A 40 4.89 3.23 7.80
C HIS A 40 4.19 3.35 6.46
N ILE A 41 4.95 3.19 5.39
CA ILE A 41 4.44 3.24 4.01
C ILE A 41 4.89 1.94 3.35
N GLU A 42 3.93 1.11 2.98
CA GLU A 42 4.17 -0.22 2.42
C GLU A 42 3.36 -0.38 1.14
N VAL A 43 3.99 -0.82 0.06
CA VAL A 43 3.32 -1.09 -1.21
C VAL A 43 3.37 -2.58 -1.53
N HIS A 44 2.22 -3.16 -1.84
CA HIS A 44 2.13 -4.46 -2.47
C HIS A 44 1.95 -4.26 -3.97
N ILE A 45 3.03 -4.52 -4.73
CA ILE A 45 3.02 -4.45 -6.20
C ILE A 45 2.33 -5.72 -6.72
N LEU A 46 1.26 -5.54 -7.51
CA LEU A 46 0.48 -6.64 -8.05
C LEU A 46 1.21 -7.27 -9.24
N ASP A 47 1.10 -8.60 -9.33
CA ASP A 47 1.63 -9.41 -10.43
C ASP A 47 3.14 -9.16 -10.69
N PHE A 48 3.89 -8.97 -9.60
CA PHE A 48 5.33 -8.71 -9.60
C PHE A 48 6.09 -9.79 -8.82
N GLU A 49 7.09 -10.39 -9.46
CA GLU A 49 7.84 -11.53 -8.90
C GLU A 49 9.35 -11.28 -9.05
N SER A 50 9.91 -10.39 -8.22
CA SER A 50 11.35 -10.13 -8.14
C SER A 50 11.73 -9.44 -6.82
N ASP A 51 12.97 -9.61 -6.40
CA ASP A 51 13.54 -8.84 -5.29
C ASP A 51 14.10 -7.51 -5.81
N ILE A 52 13.77 -6.41 -5.12
CA ILE A 52 14.13 -5.04 -5.51
C ILE A 52 14.72 -4.24 -4.35
N TYR A 53 15.38 -4.94 -3.41
CA TYR A 53 16.04 -4.31 -2.28
C TYR A 53 17.11 -3.33 -2.75
N GLY A 54 17.06 -2.09 -2.23
CA GLY A 54 17.99 -1.02 -2.60
C GLY A 54 17.57 -0.21 -3.83
N GLU A 55 16.54 -0.67 -4.55
CA GLU A 55 16.04 0.01 -5.74
C GLU A 55 15.10 1.15 -5.39
N SER A 56 15.11 2.18 -6.22
CA SER A 56 14.16 3.30 -6.10
C SER A 56 12.95 3.06 -6.99
N LEU A 57 11.77 3.36 -6.45
CA LEU A 57 10.50 3.34 -7.18
C LEU A 57 9.76 4.65 -6.97
N THR A 58 8.83 4.96 -7.89
CA THR A 58 7.91 6.09 -7.75
C THR A 58 6.50 5.59 -7.54
N ILE A 59 5.79 6.20 -6.60
CA ILE A 59 4.38 5.91 -6.30
C ILE A 59 3.52 7.09 -6.77
N GLU A 60 2.55 6.81 -7.62
CA GLU A 60 1.49 7.76 -7.96
C GLU A 60 0.21 7.37 -7.22
N LEU A 61 -0.25 8.25 -6.32
CA LEU A 61 -1.49 8.05 -5.59
C LEU A 61 -2.68 8.31 -6.51
N VAL A 62 -3.51 7.29 -6.72
CA VAL A 62 -4.70 7.42 -7.59
C VAL A 62 -5.95 7.60 -6.76
N LYS A 63 -6.19 6.73 -5.77
CA LYS A 63 -7.42 6.78 -4.97
C LYS A 63 -7.26 6.15 -3.60
N LYS A 64 -7.80 6.78 -2.57
CA LYS A 64 -7.98 6.15 -1.25
C LYS A 64 -9.13 5.15 -1.32
N LEU A 65 -8.86 3.88 -0.99
CA LEU A 65 -9.84 2.80 -0.97
C LEU A 65 -10.58 2.74 0.37
N ARG A 66 -9.84 2.89 1.49
CA ARG A 66 -10.40 2.85 2.84
C ARG A 66 -9.43 3.43 3.88
N ASP A 67 -9.95 3.72 5.06
CA ASP A 67 -9.14 3.97 6.26
C ASP A 67 -8.49 2.67 6.78
N GLU A 68 -7.54 2.82 7.71
CA GLU A 68 -6.97 1.69 8.43
C GLU A 68 -8.03 0.95 9.26
N LYS A 69 -7.89 -0.37 9.34
CA LYS A 69 -8.83 -1.24 10.04
C LYS A 69 -8.06 -2.26 10.86
N LYS A 70 -8.45 -2.45 12.11
CA LYS A 70 -7.98 -3.57 12.93
C LYS A 70 -8.80 -4.82 12.61
N PHE A 71 -8.12 -5.95 12.46
CA PHE A 71 -8.74 -7.24 12.19
C PHE A 71 -8.73 -8.09 13.46
N LYS A 72 -9.79 -8.89 13.64
CA LYS A 72 -9.93 -9.78 14.82
C LYS A 72 -9.32 -11.15 14.56
N SER A 73 -9.09 -11.50 13.29
CA SER A 73 -8.52 -12.78 12.85
C SER A 73 -7.62 -12.57 11.62
N LYS A 74 -6.82 -13.59 11.31
CA LYS A 74 -6.01 -13.61 10.09
C LYS A 74 -6.90 -13.73 8.85
N GLU A 75 -7.98 -14.47 8.98
CA GLU A 75 -8.96 -14.72 7.92
C GLU A 75 -9.65 -13.42 7.50
N ASP A 76 -10.06 -12.59 8.47
CA ASP A 76 -10.65 -11.27 8.21
C ASP A 76 -9.68 -10.35 7.45
N LEU A 77 -8.39 -10.39 7.82
CA LEU A 77 -7.34 -9.63 7.13
C LEU A 77 -7.18 -10.10 5.68
N VAL A 78 -7.07 -11.42 5.46
CA VAL A 78 -6.92 -11.99 4.11
C VAL A 78 -8.13 -11.63 3.24
N GLN A 79 -9.35 -11.75 3.76
CA GLN A 79 -10.56 -11.36 3.04
C GLN A 79 -10.52 -9.88 2.63
N GLN A 80 -10.12 -8.99 3.55
CA GLN A 80 -10.01 -7.57 3.23
C GLN A 80 -8.92 -7.29 2.20
N LEU A 81 -7.76 -7.94 2.29
CA LEU A 81 -6.68 -7.75 1.30
C LEU A 81 -7.11 -8.21 -0.11
N ASN A 82 -7.89 -9.27 -0.22
CA ASN A 82 -8.45 -9.72 -1.50
C ASN A 82 -9.43 -8.70 -2.08
N GLU A 83 -10.28 -8.11 -1.23
CA GLU A 83 -11.20 -7.05 -1.65
C GLU A 83 -10.45 -5.76 -2.05
N ASP A 84 -9.44 -5.37 -1.28
CA ASP A 84 -8.58 -4.22 -1.60
C ASP A 84 -7.86 -4.45 -2.95
N LYS A 85 -7.41 -5.69 -3.24
CA LYS A 85 -6.82 -6.06 -4.53
C LYS A 85 -7.83 -5.93 -5.67
N ARG A 86 -9.04 -6.45 -5.49
CA ARG A 86 -10.13 -6.35 -6.48
C ARG A 86 -10.44 -4.89 -6.81
N LEU A 87 -10.63 -4.05 -5.79
CA LEU A 87 -10.90 -2.62 -5.94
C LEU A 87 -9.75 -1.85 -6.59
N THR A 88 -8.51 -2.21 -6.27
CA THR A 88 -7.31 -1.64 -6.91
C THR A 88 -7.30 -1.93 -8.40
N ILE A 89 -7.53 -3.19 -8.79
CA ILE A 89 -7.56 -3.59 -10.19
C ILE A 89 -8.65 -2.84 -10.94
N GLU A 90 -9.84 -2.70 -10.35
CA GLU A 90 -10.98 -1.96 -10.92
C GLU A 90 -10.74 -0.46 -11.04
N THR A 91 -10.08 0.14 -10.04
CA THR A 91 -9.80 1.59 -10.00
C THR A 91 -8.76 2.00 -11.05
N LEU A 92 -7.79 1.11 -11.33
CA LEU A 92 -6.68 1.34 -12.25
C LEU A 92 -6.94 0.73 -13.64
N ARG A 93 -8.23 0.57 -14.02
CA ARG A 93 -8.62 0.15 -15.37
C ARG A 93 -8.56 1.31 -16.35
#